data_AF-A0A8T0JTD1-F1
#
_entry.id   AF-A0A8T0JTD1-F1
#
_cell.length_a   1.000
_cell.length_b   1.000
_cell.length_c   1.000
_cell.angle_alpha   90.00
_cell.angle_beta   90.00
_cell.angle_gamma   90.00
#
_symmetry.space_group_name_H-M   'P 1'
#
loop_
_entity.id
_entity.type
_entity.pdbx_description
1 polymer ?
#
loop_
_entity_poly.entity_id
_entity_poly.type
_entity_poly.pdbx_seq_one_letter_code
_entity_poly.pdbx_strand_id
1 'polypeptide(L)'
;MDSISKMMRIFCLLFLVLQLTGIVTAIPFFPTKVSVEITNKLSRKDLHLHCKDKHNDLGIVELKVNETYSFRFYPQFFFPSTLYFCHFTWLYGDHRFDIYVEYRDLYCIHNLCSWEILENGPCKIKKSGKRECFAW
;
A
#
# COMPACT_ATOMS: atom_id res chain seq x y z
N MET A 1 21.59 -4.77 6.38
CA MET A 1 21.21 -4.25 7.72
C MET A 1 22.28 -3.30 8.27
N ASP A 2 23.57 -3.65 8.13
CA ASP A 2 24.69 -2.82 8.61
C ASP A 2 24.80 -1.44 7.94
N SER A 3 24.59 -1.35 6.63
CA SER A 3 24.64 -0.06 5.92
C SER A 3 23.50 0.88 6.32
N ILE A 4 22.31 0.35 6.64
CA ILE A 4 21.16 1.13 7.10
C ILE A 4 21.41 1.66 8.53
N SER A 5 21.97 0.83 9.41
CA SER A 5 22.37 1.24 10.76
C SER A 5 23.43 2.34 10.74
N LYS A 6 24.43 2.24 9.84
CA LYS A 6 25.46 3.27 9.64
C LYS A 6 24.87 4.57 9.10
N MET A 7 23.99 4.49 8.10
CA MET A 7 23.28 5.65 7.56
C MET A 7 22.43 6.34 8.64
N MET A 8 21.68 5.56 9.44
CA MET A 8 20.87 6.09 10.53
C MET A 8 21.73 6.81 11.58
N ARG A 9 22.92 6.28 11.92
CA ARG A 9 23.86 6.95 12.83
C ARG A 9 24.38 8.27 12.29
N ILE A 10 24.83 8.29 11.03
CA ILE A 10 25.31 9.53 10.38
C ILE A 10 24.18 10.56 10.31
N PHE A 11 23.00 10.12 9.91
CA PHE A 11 21.82 10.94 9.80
C PHE A 11 21.42 11.52 11.18
N CYS A 12 21.45 10.73 12.26
CA CYS A 12 21.21 11.21 13.63
C CYS A 12 22.26 12.25 14.07
N LEU A 13 23.54 12.06 13.75
CA LEU A 13 24.60 13.03 14.06
C LEU A 13 24.40 14.34 13.31
N LEU A 14 24.03 14.29 12.03
CA LEU A 14 23.72 15.48 11.23
C LEU A 14 22.49 16.22 11.75
N PHE A 15 21.46 15.48 12.18
CA PHE A 15 20.26 16.07 12.78
C PHE A 15 20.53 16.72 14.14
N LEU A 16 21.37 16.11 14.99
CA LEU A 16 21.84 16.70 16.24
C LEU A 16 22.59 18.02 16.01
N VAL A 17 23.45 18.08 14.98
CA VAL A 17 24.15 19.31 14.58
C VAL A 17 23.18 20.37 14.06
N LEU A 18 22.15 19.96 13.30
CA LEU A 18 21.14 20.88 12.75
C LEU A 18 20.24 21.47 13.86
N GLN A 19 19.91 20.71 14.91
CA GLN A 19 19.16 21.23 16.07
C GLN A 19 19.89 22.36 16.80
N LEU A 20 21.24 22.38 16.79
CA LEU A 20 22.04 23.47 17.37
C LEU A 20 21.90 24.79 16.58
N THR A 21 21.42 24.75 15.34
CA THR A 21 21.20 25.94 14.50
C THR A 21 19.82 26.58 14.69
N GLY A 22 18.98 26.04 15.59
CA GLY A 22 17.66 26.59 15.91
C GLY A 22 16.58 26.40 14.83
N ILE A 23 16.90 25.72 13.73
CA ILE A 23 15.96 25.44 12.65
C ILE A 23 15.23 24.13 12.96
N VAL A 24 14.08 24.24 13.64
CA VAL A 24 13.14 23.11 13.77
C VAL A 24 12.34 23.01 12.48
N THR A 25 12.82 22.26 11.50
CA THR A 25 11.98 21.91 10.34
C THR A 25 10.95 20.89 10.80
N ALA A 26 9.66 21.25 10.79
CA ALA A 26 8.53 20.38 11.09
C ALA A 26 8.27 19.33 9.98
N ILE A 27 9.34 18.73 9.45
CA ILE A 27 9.27 17.69 8.43
C ILE A 27 9.12 16.37 9.18
N PRO A 28 8.01 15.62 8.99
CA PRO A 28 7.85 14.32 9.63
C PRO A 28 8.95 13.39 9.12
N PHE A 29 9.84 13.03 10.04
CA PHE A 29 11.03 12.26 9.77
C PHE A 29 10.78 10.77 9.55
N PHE A 30 9.59 10.32 9.89
CA PHE A 30 9.20 8.93 9.90
C PHE A 30 8.05 8.71 8.94
N PRO A 31 8.05 7.61 8.18
CA PRO A 31 6.94 7.27 7.30
C PRO A 31 5.66 7.10 8.13
N THR A 32 4.54 7.60 7.60
CA THR A 32 3.22 7.33 8.16
C THR A 32 2.71 5.97 7.70
N LYS A 33 1.80 5.35 8.46
CA LYS A 33 1.17 4.10 8.03
C LYS A 33 0.34 4.35 6.78
N VAL A 34 0.48 3.49 5.78
CA VAL A 34 -0.43 3.40 4.64
C VAL A 34 -1.47 2.31 4.93
N SER A 35 -2.71 2.56 4.54
CA SER A 35 -3.83 1.62 4.59
C SER A 35 -4.25 1.29 3.16
N VAL A 36 -4.31 0.01 2.83
CA VAL A 36 -4.88 -0.48 1.56
C VAL A 36 -6.25 -1.04 1.87
N GLU A 37 -7.26 -0.58 1.13
CA GLU A 37 -8.63 -1.08 1.18
C GLU A 37 -8.98 -1.70 -0.16
N ILE A 38 -9.55 -2.91 -0.11
CA ILE A 38 -9.95 -3.68 -1.28
C ILE A 38 -11.43 -4.02 -1.12
N THR A 39 -12.27 -3.47 -1.98
CA THR A 39 -13.72 -3.71 -1.98
C THR A 39 -14.11 -4.62 -3.13
N ASN A 40 -14.89 -5.67 -2.83
CA ASN A 40 -15.47 -6.52 -3.86
C ASN A 40 -16.63 -5.79 -4.56
N LYS A 41 -16.48 -5.50 -5.87
CA LYS A 41 -17.52 -4.92 -6.72
C LYS A 41 -17.95 -5.85 -7.86
N LEU A 42 -17.69 -7.15 -7.74
CA LEU A 42 -18.16 -8.16 -8.67
C LEU A 42 -19.68 -8.33 -8.57
N SER A 43 -20.32 -8.69 -9.69
CA SER A 43 -21.76 -8.95 -9.71
C SER A 43 -22.05 -10.36 -9.18
N ARG A 44 -22.65 -10.45 -7.99
CA ARG A 44 -23.14 -11.70 -7.36
C ARG A 44 -22.07 -12.80 -7.22
N LYS A 45 -20.82 -12.40 -6.97
CA LYS A 45 -19.68 -13.32 -6.81
C LYS A 45 -18.93 -12.99 -5.53
N ASP A 46 -18.64 -14.03 -4.77
CA ASP A 46 -17.74 -13.92 -3.62
C ASP A 46 -16.29 -13.92 -4.14
N LEU A 47 -15.50 -13.00 -3.60
CA LEU A 47 -14.11 -12.76 -4.00
C LEU A 47 -13.20 -13.34 -2.92
N HIS A 48 -12.40 -14.32 -3.29
CA HIS A 48 -11.26 -14.73 -2.47
C HIS A 48 -10.05 -13.89 -2.89
N LEU A 49 -9.32 -13.36 -1.91
CA LEU A 49 -8.07 -12.65 -2.13
C LEU A 49 -6.98 -13.19 -1.21
N HIS A 50 -5.79 -13.35 -1.77
CA HIS A 50 -4.58 -13.74 -1.04
C HIS A 50 -3.49 -12.72 -1.33
N CYS A 51 -3.22 -11.86 -0.36
CA CYS A 51 -2.25 -10.78 -0.50
C CYS A 51 -0.99 -11.07 0.32
N LYS A 52 0.17 -10.69 -0.22
CA LYS A 52 1.45 -10.77 0.50
C LYS A 52 2.46 -9.75 0.01
N ASP A 53 3.44 -9.46 0.86
CA ASP A 53 4.68 -8.81 0.46
C ASP A 53 5.82 -9.86 0.39
N LYS A 54 7.07 -9.40 0.30
CA LYS A 54 8.25 -10.29 0.26
C LYS A 54 8.44 -11.13 1.53
N HIS A 55 7.96 -10.66 2.66
CA HIS A 55 8.28 -11.14 4.01
C HIS A 55 7.05 -11.60 4.81
N ASN A 56 5.86 -11.11 4.47
CA ASN A 56 4.64 -11.28 5.22
C ASN A 56 3.53 -11.79 4.29
N ASP A 57 2.91 -12.89 4.69
CA ASP A 57 1.72 -13.43 4.07
C ASP A 57 0.50 -12.99 4.90
N LEU A 58 -0.48 -12.32 4.27
CA LEU A 58 -1.67 -11.81 4.96
C LEU A 58 -2.80 -12.85 5.05
N GLY A 59 -2.60 -14.03 4.46
CA GLY A 59 -3.58 -15.10 4.40
C GLY A 59 -4.64 -14.90 3.32
N ILE A 60 -5.56 -15.85 3.27
CA ILE A 60 -6.71 -15.84 2.36
C ILE A 60 -7.90 -15.21 3.06
N VAL A 61 -8.55 -14.28 2.39
CA VAL A 61 -9.77 -13.61 2.85
C VAL A 61 -10.86 -13.79 1.81
N GLU A 62 -12.07 -14.09 2.25
CA GLU A 62 -13.26 -14.10 1.41
C GLU A 62 -14.06 -12.82 1.66
N LEU A 63 -14.49 -12.16 0.57
CA LEU A 63 -15.32 -10.97 0.59
C LEU A 63 -16.59 -11.21 -0.21
N LYS A 64 -17.73 -11.06 0.44
CA LYS A 64 -19.02 -10.96 -0.25
C LYS A 64 -19.11 -9.66 -1.03
N VAL A 65 -20.12 -9.56 -1.89
CA VAL A 65 -20.38 -8.36 -2.69
C VAL A 65 -20.49 -7.14 -1.77
N ASN A 66 -19.73 -6.08 -2.09
CA ASN A 66 -19.57 -4.83 -1.34
C ASN A 66 -18.83 -4.92 0.00
N GLU A 67 -18.35 -6.09 0.42
CA GLU A 67 -17.46 -6.18 1.58
C GLU A 67 -16.08 -5.63 1.23
N THR A 68 -15.38 -5.14 2.26
CA THR A 68 -14.06 -4.52 2.14
C THR A 68 -13.08 -5.18 3.09
N TYR A 69 -11.95 -5.61 2.56
CA TYR A 69 -10.78 -6.02 3.34
C TYR A 69 -9.79 -4.85 3.44
N SER A 70 -9.10 -4.74 4.57
CA SER A 70 -8.04 -3.74 4.72
C SER A 70 -6.85 -4.26 5.49
N PHE A 71 -5.67 -3.75 5.14
CA PHE A 71 -4.43 -3.99 5.88
C PHE A 71 -3.57 -2.72 5.89
N ARG A 72 -2.66 -2.64 6.86
CA ARG A 72 -1.83 -1.45 7.09
C ARG A 72 -0.37 -1.82 7.28
N PHE A 73 0.51 -0.98 6.76
CA PHE A 73 1.96 -1.16 6.84
C PHE A 73 2.68 0.19 6.83
N TYR A 74 3.97 0.17 7.11
CA TYR A 74 4.86 1.32 6.93
C TYR A 74 5.65 1.15 5.64
N PRO A 75 5.54 2.06 4.66
CA PRO A 75 6.36 2.01 3.45
C PRO A 75 7.84 2.29 3.76
N GLN A 76 8.73 1.93 2.84
CA GLN A 76 10.16 1.96 3.07
C GLN A 76 10.75 3.34 2.77
N PHE A 77 11.09 4.06 3.84
CA PHE A 77 11.49 5.47 3.74
C PHE A 77 12.74 5.76 2.88
N PHE A 78 13.86 5.05 3.12
CA PHE A 78 15.14 5.39 2.48
C PHE A 78 15.29 4.88 1.05
N PHE A 79 14.69 3.74 0.76
CA PHE A 79 14.76 3.07 -0.54
C PHE A 79 13.38 2.50 -0.84
N PRO A 80 12.49 3.27 -1.49
CA PRO A 80 11.13 2.85 -1.77
C PRO A 80 11.15 1.52 -2.52
N SER A 81 10.58 0.48 -1.94
CA SER A 81 10.54 -0.85 -2.53
C SER A 81 9.40 -1.71 -1.99
N THR A 82 8.49 -1.10 -1.24
CA THR A 82 7.34 -1.78 -0.65
C THR A 82 6.37 -2.18 -1.76
N LEU A 83 6.05 -3.47 -1.79
CA LEU A 83 5.22 -4.10 -2.80
C LEU A 83 4.29 -5.09 -2.11
N TYR A 84 2.99 -4.94 -2.34
CA TYR A 84 2.00 -5.98 -2.03
C TYR A 84 1.36 -6.43 -3.33
N PHE A 85 1.39 -7.74 -3.55
CA PHE A 85 0.74 -8.39 -4.66
C PHE A 85 -0.34 -9.32 -4.14
N CYS A 86 -1.46 -9.36 -4.85
CA CYS A 86 -2.63 -10.11 -4.47
C CYS A 86 -3.03 -11.06 -5.60
N HIS A 87 -3.43 -12.27 -5.21
CA HIS A 87 -4.13 -13.22 -6.06
C HIS A 87 -5.62 -13.09 -5.76
N PHE A 88 -6.41 -12.81 -6.79
CA PHE A 88 -7.85 -12.66 -6.73
C PHE A 88 -8.51 -13.81 -7.46
N THR A 89 -9.40 -14.54 -6.79
CA THR A 89 -10.14 -15.66 -7.37
C THR A 89 -11.63 -15.56 -7.06
N TRP A 90 -12.44 -15.89 -8.06
CA TRP A 90 -13.89 -15.99 -7.94
C TRP A 90 -14.41 -16.94 -9.03
N LEU A 91 -15.72 -17.14 -9.08
CA LEU A 91 -16.32 -17.99 -10.12
C LEU A 91 -15.99 -17.45 -11.54
N TYR A 92 -15.17 -18.20 -12.28
CA TYR A 92 -14.63 -17.87 -13.62
C TYR A 92 -13.60 -16.73 -13.67
N GLY A 93 -12.97 -16.38 -12.55
CA GLY A 93 -11.87 -15.41 -12.53
C GLY A 93 -10.69 -15.89 -11.68
N ASP A 94 -9.50 -15.72 -12.22
CA ASP A 94 -8.22 -16.04 -11.56
C ASP A 94 -7.17 -15.03 -12.06
N HIS A 95 -6.87 -14.04 -11.23
CA HIS A 95 -6.03 -12.90 -11.63
C HIS A 95 -5.05 -12.50 -10.54
N ARG A 96 -3.88 -11.98 -10.94
CA ARG A 96 -2.87 -11.45 -10.03
C ARG A 96 -2.65 -9.98 -10.31
N PHE A 97 -2.48 -9.20 -9.26
CA PHE A 97 -2.22 -7.77 -9.40
C PHE A 97 -1.40 -7.23 -8.24
N ASP A 98 -0.47 -6.34 -8.56
CA ASP A 98 0.29 -5.57 -7.58
C ASP A 98 -0.61 -4.49 -6.99
N ILE A 99 -1.34 -4.82 -5.92
CA ILE A 99 -2.34 -3.92 -5.30
C ILE A 99 -1.71 -2.69 -4.67
N TYR A 100 -0.44 -2.78 -4.27
CA TYR A 100 0.34 -1.64 -3.80
C TYR A 100 1.75 -1.70 -4.35
N VAL A 101 2.16 -0.65 -5.05
CA VAL A 101 3.53 -0.41 -5.51
C VAL A 101 3.95 0.96 -4.99
N GLU A 102 4.95 1.01 -4.10
CA GLU A 102 5.33 2.24 -3.41
C GLU A 102 5.59 3.42 -4.37
N TYR A 103 6.27 3.18 -5.50
CA TYR A 103 6.51 4.21 -6.51
C TYR A 103 5.26 4.70 -7.26
N ARG A 104 4.26 3.83 -7.47
CA ARG A 104 2.99 4.18 -8.13
C ARG A 104 2.04 4.87 -7.17
N ASP A 105 2.01 4.39 -5.92
CA ASP A 105 0.94 4.66 -4.99
C ASP A 105 1.31 5.67 -3.91
N LEU A 106 2.60 5.74 -3.53
CA LEU A 106 3.11 6.58 -2.45
C LEU A 106 2.25 6.41 -1.18
N TYR A 107 1.67 7.50 -0.69
CA TYR A 107 0.75 7.53 0.45
C TYR A 107 -0.73 7.59 0.03
N CYS A 108 -1.04 7.45 -1.27
CA CYS A 108 -2.40 7.60 -1.80
C CYS A 108 -3.12 8.86 -1.26
N ILE A 109 -4.42 8.79 -1.00
CA ILE A 109 -5.21 9.94 -0.55
C ILE A 109 -5.31 9.84 0.97
N HIS A 110 -4.67 10.75 1.69
CA HIS A 110 -4.68 10.75 3.16
C HIS A 110 -4.23 9.42 3.79
N ASN A 111 -3.17 8.79 3.25
CA ASN A 111 -2.68 7.47 3.67
C ASN A 111 -3.62 6.29 3.36
N LEU A 112 -4.64 6.49 2.51
CA LEU A 112 -5.61 5.48 2.14
C LEU A 112 -5.57 5.19 0.64
N CYS A 113 -5.27 3.94 0.29
CA CYS A 113 -5.32 3.41 -1.06
C CYS A 113 -6.57 2.56 -1.24
N SER A 114 -7.65 3.15 -1.75
CA SER A 114 -8.91 2.44 -1.98
C SER A 114 -8.96 1.84 -3.39
N TRP A 115 -9.20 0.53 -3.43
CA TRP A 115 -9.32 -0.28 -4.63
C TRP A 115 -10.68 -0.96 -4.69
N GLU A 116 -11.27 -0.98 -5.88
CA GLU A 116 -12.46 -1.75 -6.20
C GLU A 116 -12.09 -2.85 -7.19
N ILE A 117 -12.50 -4.08 -6.91
CA ILE A 117 -12.27 -5.22 -7.79
C ILE A 117 -13.51 -5.45 -8.67
N LEU A 118 -13.33 -5.30 -9.98
CA LEU A 118 -14.34 -5.54 -11.01
C LEU A 118 -13.86 -6.63 -11.97
N GLU A 119 -14.76 -7.19 -12.79
CA GLU A 119 -14.42 -8.27 -13.72
C GLU A 119 -13.35 -7.88 -14.74
N ASN A 120 -13.33 -6.63 -15.17
CA ASN A 120 -12.38 -6.11 -16.16
C ASN A 120 -11.02 -5.67 -15.57
N GLY A 121 -10.90 -5.62 -14.24
CA GLY A 121 -9.68 -5.20 -13.59
C GLY A 121 -9.88 -4.49 -12.24
N PRO A 122 -8.79 -4.25 -11.51
CA PRO A 122 -8.81 -3.46 -10.30
C PRO A 122 -8.86 -1.96 -10.66
N CYS A 123 -9.69 -1.20 -9.94
CA CYS A 123 -9.80 0.24 -10.10
C CYS A 123 -9.45 0.97 -8.81
N LYS A 124 -8.52 1.92 -8.90
CA LYS A 124 -8.12 2.81 -7.82
C LYS A 124 -9.05 4.04 -7.78
N ILE A 125 -9.48 4.44 -6.59
CA ILE A 125 -10.29 5.64 -6.41
C ILE A 125 -9.38 6.87 -6.25
N LYS A 126 -9.54 7.87 -7.14
CA LYS A 126 -8.82 9.15 -7.07
C LYS A 126 -9.52 10.14 -6.15
N LYS A 127 -8.80 11.20 -5.76
CA LYS A 127 -9.33 12.28 -4.90
C LYS A 127 -10.57 12.96 -5.52
N SER A 128 -10.67 12.96 -6.84
CA SER A 128 -11.83 13.46 -7.58
C SER A 128 -13.06 12.55 -7.53
N GLY A 129 -12.97 11.38 -6.90
CA GLY A 129 -13.99 10.32 -6.94
C GLY A 129 -13.97 9.50 -8.24
N LYS A 130 -13.15 9.86 -9.22
CA LYS A 130 -13.01 9.09 -10.47
C LYS A 130 -12.24 7.80 -10.23
N ARG A 131 -12.65 6.74 -10.94
CA ARG A 131 -11.92 5.47 -11.02
C ARG A 131 -10.78 5.57 -12.03
N GLU A 132 -9.61 5.08 -11.64
CA GLU A 132 -8.52 4.75 -12.55
C GLU A 132 -8.36 3.24 -12.55
N CYS A 133 -8.67 2.61 -13.68
CA CYS A 133 -8.72 1.16 -13.81
C CYS A 133 -7.50 0.64 -14.55
N PHE A 134 -7.03 -0.52 -14.11
CA PHE A 134 -5.91 -1.24 -14.69
C PHE A 134 -6.44 -2.52 -15.31
N ALA A 135 -5.82 -2.99 -16.39
CA ALA A 135 -6.08 -4.33 -16.88
C ALA A 135 -5.47 -5.35 -15.89
N TRP A 136 -6.02 -6.56 -15.90
CA TRP A 136 -5.43 -7.71 -15.20
C TRP A 136 -4.03 -8.05 -15.71
#